data_AF-T1I640-F1
#
_entry.id   AF-T1I640-F1
#
_cell.length_a   1.000
_cell.length_b   1.000
_cell.length_c   1.000
_cell.angle_alpha   90.00
_cell.angle_beta   90.00
_cell.angle_gamma   90.00
#
_symmetry.space_group_name_H-M   'P 1'
#
loop_
_entity.id
_entity.type
_entity.pdbx_description
1 polymer ?
#
loop_
_entity_poly.entity_id
_entity_poly.type
_entity_poly.pdbx_seq_one_letter_code
_entity_poly.pdbx_strand_id
1 'polypeptide(L)'
;MKNIPHYSELSAEQKTAITGIKANISSEYGVQGSKYALTLARQALKANPRESEWSFFVGILLGRIRHYSCEKKVTDEELSSMENAYKLNKTPQNAVFMAQTYLDVATSLKTIYSYSEDRKQIIHRGRMNEDFYKNAYNLYKEALDLNENSHKDLQIKIRCIDGQFKVIQYSGKKRENAIELENLIRAIKECLEVAPDHTYSNHIASKIYFELGDNENGFKHAYISEKNGNFQALMTIIDKKLELKIKFNSEKIFEDALKTYQDEVYLYQTYVLAIAYYIFHQYNIVLMMKYFLMAAECKMDRKH
;
A
#
# COMPACT_ATOMS: atom_id res chain seq x y z
N MET A 1 -26.27 36.14 8.79
CA MET A 1 -25.72 34.77 8.98
C MET A 1 -26.89 33.79 8.97
N LYS A 2 -26.83 32.71 8.19
CA LYS A 2 -27.87 31.66 8.25
C LYS A 2 -27.83 31.02 9.64
N ASN A 3 -28.99 30.82 10.25
CA ASN A 3 -29.14 30.19 11.56
C ASN A 3 -28.67 28.73 11.47
N ILE A 4 -27.60 28.36 12.18
CA ILE A 4 -27.12 26.97 12.22
C ILE A 4 -27.92 26.27 13.34
N PRO A 5 -28.73 25.24 13.02
CA PRO A 5 -29.56 24.57 14.02
C PRO A 5 -28.71 23.88 15.09
N HIS A 6 -29.21 23.85 16.32
CA HIS A 6 -28.51 23.22 17.42
C HIS A 6 -28.44 21.68 17.21
N TYR A 7 -27.40 21.01 17.70
CA TYR A 7 -27.21 19.56 17.47
C TYR A 7 -28.43 18.71 17.86
N SER A 8 -29.13 19.10 18.93
CA SER A 8 -30.35 18.43 19.39
C SER A 8 -31.46 18.43 18.33
N GLU A 9 -31.53 19.48 17.52
CA GLU A 9 -32.56 19.74 16.51
C GLU A 9 -32.27 19.06 15.17
N LEU A 10 -31.08 18.49 15.00
CA LEU A 10 -30.70 17.79 13.76
C LEU A 10 -31.44 16.46 13.59
N SER A 11 -31.71 16.12 12.34
CA SER A 11 -32.27 14.82 11.96
C SER A 11 -31.31 13.67 12.32
N ALA A 12 -31.82 12.44 12.36
CA ALA A 12 -30.98 11.26 12.59
C ALA A 12 -29.88 11.10 11.53
N GLU A 13 -30.19 11.40 10.27
CA GLU A 13 -29.23 11.38 9.16
C GLU A 13 -28.13 12.43 9.34
N GLN A 14 -28.49 13.67 9.71
CA GLN A 14 -27.52 14.72 9.98
C GLN A 14 -26.63 14.39 11.18
N LYS A 15 -27.20 13.83 12.25
CA LYS A 15 -26.42 13.36 13.41
C LYS A 15 -25.47 12.24 13.02
N THR A 16 -25.91 11.32 12.15
CA THR A 16 -25.09 10.24 11.60
C THR A 16 -23.95 10.78 10.75
N ALA A 17 -24.22 11.75 9.87
CA ALA A 17 -23.20 12.41 9.07
C ALA A 17 -22.15 13.12 9.95
N ILE A 18 -22.56 13.80 11.01
CA ILE A 18 -21.63 14.41 11.99
C ILE A 18 -20.75 13.34 12.65
N THR A 19 -21.32 12.19 13.02
CA THR A 19 -20.53 11.06 13.56
C THR A 19 -19.51 10.55 12.53
N GLY A 20 -19.89 10.43 11.26
CA GLY A 20 -18.98 10.09 10.16
C GLY A 20 -17.85 11.12 9.98
N ILE A 21 -18.17 12.42 10.04
CA ILE A 21 -17.17 13.50 9.97
C ILE A 21 -16.20 13.42 11.16
N LYS A 22 -16.70 13.20 12.38
CA LYS A 22 -15.85 12.99 13.57
C LYS A 22 -14.94 11.79 13.40
N ALA A 23 -15.45 10.71 12.82
CA ALA A 23 -14.67 9.52 12.52
C ALA A 23 -13.54 9.84 11.51
N ASN A 24 -13.84 10.57 10.43
CA ASN A 24 -12.86 10.98 9.44
C ASN A 24 -11.72 11.81 10.07
N ILE A 25 -12.07 12.85 10.83
CA ILE A 25 -11.09 13.71 11.53
C ILE A 25 -10.24 12.89 12.50
N SER A 26 -10.87 11.99 13.27
CA SER A 26 -10.16 11.16 14.25
C SER A 26 -9.14 10.24 13.59
N SER A 27 -9.40 9.78 12.36
CA SER A 27 -8.52 8.86 11.65
C SER A 27 -7.15 9.45 11.30
N GLU A 28 -7.03 10.78 11.27
CA GLU A 28 -5.78 11.49 10.99
C GLU A 28 -4.78 11.45 12.16
N TYR A 29 -5.22 11.06 13.36
CA TYR A 29 -4.38 11.02 14.56
C TYR A 29 -3.71 9.65 14.78
N GLY A 30 -3.16 9.07 13.70
CA GLY A 30 -2.42 7.81 13.72
C GLY A 30 -3.27 6.58 14.07
N VAL A 31 -2.63 5.53 14.59
CA VAL A 31 -3.31 4.24 14.85
C VAL A 31 -4.38 4.35 15.95
N GLN A 32 -4.13 5.12 17.01
CA GLN A 32 -5.09 5.28 18.11
C GLN A 32 -6.29 6.10 17.64
N GLY A 33 -6.03 7.15 16.85
CA GLY A 33 -7.08 7.89 16.13
C GLY A 33 -7.89 6.99 15.21
N SER A 34 -7.24 6.08 14.48
CA SER A 34 -7.90 5.10 13.60
C SER A 34 -8.78 4.10 14.37
N LYS A 35 -8.33 3.62 15.54
CA LYS A 35 -9.13 2.76 16.43
C LYS A 35 -10.39 3.47 16.92
N TYR A 36 -10.27 4.72 17.36
CA TYR A 36 -11.42 5.52 17.79
C TYR A 36 -12.36 5.86 16.62
N ALA A 37 -11.80 6.24 15.46
CA ALA A 37 -12.54 6.46 14.23
C ALA A 37 -13.36 5.22 13.84
N LEU A 38 -12.82 4.01 14.00
CA LEU A 38 -13.52 2.77 13.69
C LEU A 38 -14.77 2.58 14.54
N THR A 39 -14.70 2.92 15.83
CA THR A 39 -15.88 2.91 16.72
C THR A 39 -16.97 3.85 16.21
N LEU A 40 -16.61 5.06 15.82
CA LEU A 40 -17.56 6.05 15.29
C LEU A 40 -18.10 5.65 13.91
N ALA A 41 -17.27 5.13 13.02
CA ALA A 41 -17.67 4.66 11.70
C ALA A 41 -18.68 3.50 11.79
N ARG A 42 -18.47 2.55 12.72
CA ARG A 42 -19.45 1.48 12.99
C ARG A 42 -20.78 2.02 13.53
N GLN A 43 -20.75 3.05 14.37
CA GLN A 43 -21.98 3.71 14.82
C GLN A 43 -22.72 4.36 13.66
N ALA A 44 -22.01 5.05 12.77
CA ALA A 44 -22.61 5.66 11.59
C ALA A 44 -23.21 4.61 10.64
N LEU A 45 -22.48 3.52 10.39
CA LEU A 45 -22.96 2.39 9.58
C LEU A 45 -24.22 1.75 10.18
N LYS A 46 -24.25 1.54 11.50
CA LYS A 46 -25.43 0.99 12.18
C LYS A 46 -26.65 1.92 12.07
N ALA A 47 -26.43 3.23 12.12
CA ALA A 47 -27.48 4.23 12.04
C ALA A 47 -28.02 4.42 10.61
N ASN A 48 -27.17 4.29 9.59
CA ASN A 48 -27.57 4.36 8.19
C ASN A 48 -26.83 3.30 7.33
N PRO A 49 -27.32 2.05 7.30
CA PRO A 49 -26.63 0.94 6.63
C PRO A 49 -26.68 1.00 5.10
N ARG A 50 -27.47 1.91 4.52
CA ARG A 50 -27.61 2.05 3.06
C ARG A 50 -26.59 3.01 2.46
N GLU A 51 -25.92 3.80 3.29
CA GLU A 51 -24.87 4.70 2.83
C GLU A 51 -23.58 3.92 2.59
N SER A 52 -23.10 3.95 1.35
CA SER A 52 -21.94 3.14 0.93
C SER A 52 -20.65 3.55 1.66
N GLU A 53 -20.55 4.84 1.96
CA GLU A 53 -19.40 5.55 2.50
C GLU A 53 -19.09 5.06 3.92
N TRP A 54 -20.11 4.70 4.71
CA TRP A 54 -19.87 4.14 6.05
C TRP A 54 -19.28 2.74 5.99
N SER A 55 -19.76 1.90 5.08
CA SER A 55 -19.17 0.57 4.85
C SER A 55 -17.73 0.71 4.34
N PHE A 56 -17.52 1.61 3.38
CA PHE A 56 -16.20 1.91 2.82
C PHE A 56 -15.22 2.36 3.90
N PHE A 57 -15.65 3.29 4.76
CA PHE A 57 -14.80 3.87 5.79
C PHE A 57 -14.46 2.87 6.90
N VAL A 58 -15.39 2.00 7.30
CA VAL A 58 -15.09 0.86 8.20
C VAL A 58 -14.02 -0.04 7.58
N GLY A 59 -14.15 -0.41 6.30
CA GLY A 59 -13.16 -1.22 5.59
C GLY A 59 -11.77 -0.59 5.59
N ILE A 60 -11.65 0.69 5.21
CA ILE A 60 -10.38 1.41 5.19
C ILE A 60 -9.71 1.42 6.58
N LEU A 61 -10.48 1.71 7.63
CA LEU A 61 -9.94 1.82 8.98
C LEU A 61 -9.44 0.46 9.50
N LEU A 62 -10.17 -0.62 9.22
CA LEU A 62 -9.73 -1.98 9.54
C LEU A 62 -8.40 -2.31 8.83
N GLY A 63 -8.30 -2.03 7.52
CA GLY A 63 -7.06 -2.24 6.77
C GLY A 63 -5.89 -1.39 7.29
N ARG A 64 -6.14 -0.12 7.65
CA ARG A 64 -5.12 0.78 8.24
C ARG A 64 -4.60 0.24 9.58
N ILE A 65 -5.51 -0.18 10.47
CA ILE A 65 -5.14 -0.76 11.78
C ILE A 65 -4.33 -2.04 11.58
N ARG A 66 -4.79 -2.94 10.69
CA ARG A 66 -4.12 -4.19 10.36
C ARG A 66 -2.69 -3.99 9.86
N HIS A 67 -2.49 -3.05 8.92
CA HIS A 67 -1.15 -2.74 8.42
C HIS A 67 -0.24 -2.17 9.50
N TYR A 68 -0.76 -1.35 10.42
CA TYR A 68 0.01 -0.82 11.53
C TYR A 68 0.37 -1.91 12.56
N SER A 69 -0.55 -2.82 12.90
CA SER A 69 -0.28 -3.92 13.84
C SER A 69 0.53 -5.07 13.25
N CYS A 70 0.94 -4.95 11.97
CA CYS A 70 1.60 -6.01 11.21
C CYS A 70 0.81 -7.32 11.15
N GLU A 71 -0.52 -7.24 11.33
CA GLU A 71 -1.40 -8.39 11.19
C GLU A 71 -1.53 -8.76 9.72
N LYS A 72 -1.22 -10.01 9.40
CA LYS A 72 -1.21 -10.47 8.00
C LYS A 72 -2.60 -10.81 7.48
N LYS A 73 -3.56 -11.19 8.33
CA LYS A 73 -4.84 -11.76 7.91
C LYS A 73 -5.91 -10.66 7.78
N VAL A 74 -6.51 -10.53 6.60
CA VAL A 74 -7.72 -9.73 6.39
C VAL A 74 -8.89 -10.34 7.16
N THR A 75 -9.63 -9.51 7.88
CA THR A 75 -10.79 -9.96 8.67
C THR A 75 -12.05 -10.08 7.81
N ASP A 76 -13.01 -10.92 8.23
CA ASP A 76 -14.30 -11.06 7.53
C ASP A 76 -15.08 -9.74 7.53
N GLU A 77 -14.94 -8.93 8.58
CA GLU A 77 -15.55 -7.59 8.66
C GLU A 77 -14.92 -6.61 7.66
N GLU A 78 -13.58 -6.61 7.53
CA GLU A 78 -12.88 -5.78 6.55
C GLU A 78 -13.34 -6.11 5.13
N LEU A 79 -13.35 -7.41 4.80
CA LEU A 79 -13.75 -7.87 3.48
C LEU A 79 -15.23 -7.57 3.19
N SER A 80 -16.13 -7.93 4.10
CA SER A 80 -17.58 -7.70 3.91
C SER A 80 -17.93 -6.21 3.85
N SER A 81 -17.23 -5.35 4.59
CA SER A 81 -17.43 -3.90 4.53
C SER A 81 -17.06 -3.33 3.16
N MET A 82 -15.93 -3.77 2.59
CA MET A 82 -15.53 -3.35 1.24
C MET A 82 -16.47 -3.90 0.17
N GLU A 83 -16.89 -5.16 0.29
CA GLU A 83 -17.88 -5.75 -0.63
C GLU A 83 -19.21 -5.00 -0.60
N ASN A 84 -19.69 -4.65 0.60
CA ASN A 84 -20.94 -3.92 0.77
C ASN A 84 -20.84 -2.50 0.20
N ALA A 85 -19.73 -1.80 0.46
CA ALA A 85 -19.48 -0.48 -0.12
C ALA A 85 -19.54 -0.52 -1.65
N TYR A 86 -18.85 -1.50 -2.25
CA TYR A 86 -18.83 -1.68 -3.70
C TYR A 86 -20.20 -2.07 -4.28
N LYS A 87 -20.94 -2.96 -3.61
CA LYS A 87 -22.30 -3.37 -4.00
C LYS A 87 -23.29 -2.21 -3.95
N LEU A 88 -23.19 -1.35 -2.93
CA LEU A 88 -24.08 -0.19 -2.75
C LEU A 88 -23.75 0.95 -3.73
N ASN A 89 -22.47 1.17 -4.01
CA ASN A 89 -22.04 2.24 -4.91
C ASN A 89 -20.78 1.84 -5.71
N LYS A 90 -20.94 1.66 -7.02
CA LYS A 90 -19.86 1.24 -7.92
C LYS A 90 -19.05 2.45 -8.43
N THR A 91 -18.31 3.09 -7.53
CA THR A 91 -17.36 4.14 -7.91
C THR A 91 -15.99 3.56 -8.27
N PRO A 92 -15.15 4.29 -9.04
CA PRO A 92 -13.76 3.89 -9.26
C PRO A 92 -13.01 3.64 -7.95
N GLN A 93 -13.24 4.50 -6.94
CA GLN A 93 -12.64 4.39 -5.62
C GLN A 93 -13.05 3.08 -4.92
N ASN A 94 -14.35 2.78 -4.86
CA ASN A 94 -14.82 1.54 -4.21
C ASN A 94 -14.26 0.30 -4.94
N ALA A 95 -14.19 0.33 -6.26
CA ALA A 95 -13.60 -0.75 -7.05
C ALA A 95 -12.11 -0.96 -6.74
N VAL A 96 -11.30 0.12 -6.69
CA VAL A 96 -9.85 0.04 -6.36
C VAL A 96 -9.61 -0.54 -4.97
N PHE A 97 -10.33 -0.06 -3.96
CA PHE A 97 -10.12 -0.53 -2.59
C PHE A 97 -10.64 -1.94 -2.37
N MET A 98 -11.72 -2.32 -3.06
CA MET A 98 -12.19 -3.69 -3.09
C MET A 98 -11.14 -4.63 -3.74
N ALA A 99 -10.57 -4.21 -4.87
CA ALA A 99 -9.49 -4.93 -5.55
C ALA A 99 -8.26 -5.10 -4.63
N GLN A 100 -7.86 -4.04 -3.93
CA GLN A 100 -6.76 -4.09 -2.97
C GLN A 100 -7.06 -5.05 -1.81
N THR A 101 -8.30 -5.08 -1.32
CA THR A 101 -8.69 -6.00 -0.24
C THR A 101 -8.63 -7.46 -0.69
N TYR A 102 -9.10 -7.77 -1.91
CA TYR A 102 -8.92 -9.11 -2.48
C TYR A 102 -7.44 -9.48 -2.68
N LEU A 103 -6.62 -8.53 -3.13
CA LEU A 103 -5.17 -8.74 -3.24
C LEU A 103 -4.53 -9.00 -1.88
N ASP A 104 -4.92 -8.26 -0.84
CA ASP A 104 -4.44 -8.47 0.52
C ASP A 104 -4.83 -9.88 1.00
N VAL A 105 -6.08 -10.31 0.83
CA VAL A 105 -6.52 -11.68 1.15
C VAL A 105 -5.64 -12.72 0.42
N ALA A 106 -5.41 -12.55 -0.88
CA ALA A 106 -4.60 -13.45 -1.70
C ALA A 106 -3.15 -13.59 -1.15
N THR A 107 -2.55 -12.46 -0.77
CA THR A 107 -1.17 -12.42 -0.22
C THR A 107 -1.09 -12.96 1.21
N SER A 108 -2.10 -12.71 2.05
CA SER A 108 -2.23 -13.30 3.39
C SER A 108 -2.25 -14.82 3.31
N LEU A 109 -3.11 -15.34 2.42
CA LEU A 109 -3.25 -16.76 2.16
C LEU A 109 -1.91 -17.36 1.72
N LYS A 110 -1.25 -16.77 0.72
CA LYS A 110 0.08 -17.23 0.25
C LYS A 110 1.10 -17.34 1.39
N THR A 111 1.14 -16.35 2.28
CA THR A 111 2.10 -16.31 3.39
C THR A 111 1.81 -17.38 4.45
N ILE A 112 0.54 -17.51 4.86
CA ILE A 112 0.12 -18.50 5.86
C ILE A 112 0.39 -19.93 5.36
N TYR A 113 0.23 -20.18 4.05
CA TYR A 113 0.35 -21.53 3.48
C TYR A 113 1.76 -21.96 3.09
N SER A 114 2.73 -21.03 3.03
CA SER A 114 4.14 -21.39 2.87
C SER A 114 4.68 -22.28 4.01
N TYR A 115 3.90 -22.47 5.09
CA TYR A 115 4.24 -23.27 6.27
C TYR A 115 3.30 -24.46 6.54
N SER A 116 2.32 -24.76 5.66
CA SER A 116 1.38 -25.89 5.92
C SER A 116 1.88 -27.22 5.35
N GLU A 117 1.81 -28.31 6.12
CA GLU A 117 2.25 -29.65 5.68
C GLU A 117 1.18 -30.45 4.89
N ASP A 118 -0.09 -30.02 4.87
CA ASP A 118 -1.18 -30.75 4.22
C ASP A 118 -1.36 -30.36 2.73
N ARG A 119 -0.96 -31.29 1.84
CA ARG A 119 -1.03 -31.15 0.38
C ARG A 119 -2.45 -30.93 -0.17
N LYS A 120 -3.52 -31.46 0.44
CA LYS A 120 -4.90 -31.26 -0.06
C LYS A 120 -5.41 -29.86 0.27
N GLN A 121 -5.07 -29.33 1.44
CA GLN A 121 -5.36 -27.95 1.82
C GLN A 121 -4.61 -26.95 0.94
N ILE A 122 -3.35 -27.26 0.57
CA ILE A 122 -2.56 -26.45 -0.36
C ILE A 122 -3.26 -26.33 -1.73
N ILE A 123 -3.77 -27.43 -2.30
CA ILE A 123 -4.40 -27.42 -3.64
C ILE A 123 -5.72 -26.64 -3.65
N HIS A 124 -6.64 -26.93 -2.72
CA HIS A 124 -7.95 -26.26 -2.67
C HIS A 124 -7.78 -24.75 -2.42
N ARG A 125 -6.88 -24.37 -1.52
CA ARG A 125 -6.66 -22.97 -1.15
C ARG A 125 -5.75 -22.23 -2.14
N GLY A 126 -4.95 -22.95 -2.92
CA GLY A 126 -4.25 -22.42 -4.09
C GLY A 126 -5.24 -21.93 -5.16
N ARG A 127 -6.32 -22.68 -5.43
CA ARG A 127 -7.40 -22.24 -6.33
C ARG A 127 -8.13 -20.99 -5.82
N MET A 128 -8.45 -20.96 -4.52
CA MET A 128 -9.04 -19.76 -3.91
C MET A 128 -8.13 -18.53 -4.05
N ASN A 129 -6.82 -18.72 -3.94
CA ASN A 129 -5.84 -17.65 -4.11
C ASN A 129 -5.83 -17.11 -5.56
N GLU A 130 -5.91 -18.00 -6.55
CA GLU A 130 -6.05 -17.61 -7.96
C GLU A 130 -7.34 -16.83 -8.23
N ASP A 131 -8.46 -17.22 -7.62
CA ASP A 131 -9.73 -16.50 -7.75
C ASP A 131 -9.64 -15.08 -7.18
N PHE A 132 -9.00 -14.89 -6.02
CA PHE A 132 -8.79 -13.55 -5.45
C PHE A 132 -7.87 -12.69 -6.33
N TYR A 133 -6.77 -13.23 -6.86
CA TYR A 133 -5.93 -12.49 -7.81
C TYR A 133 -6.69 -12.10 -9.07
N LYS A 134 -7.48 -13.02 -9.64
CA LYS A 134 -8.30 -12.76 -10.83
C LYS A 134 -9.36 -11.69 -10.56
N ASN A 135 -10.07 -11.79 -9.43
CA ASN A 135 -11.08 -10.81 -9.05
C ASN A 135 -10.48 -9.42 -8.79
N ALA A 136 -9.33 -9.36 -8.10
CA ALA A 136 -8.60 -8.11 -7.90
C ALA A 136 -8.18 -7.49 -9.24
N TYR A 137 -7.62 -8.28 -10.15
CA TYR A 137 -7.21 -7.81 -11.48
C TYR A 137 -8.38 -7.24 -12.29
N ASN A 138 -9.51 -7.96 -12.32
CA ASN A 138 -10.70 -7.52 -13.02
C ASN A 138 -11.29 -6.23 -12.42
N LEU A 139 -11.32 -6.11 -11.09
CA LEU A 139 -11.76 -4.89 -10.42
C LEU A 139 -10.84 -3.69 -10.69
N TYR A 140 -9.53 -3.90 -10.82
CA TYR A 140 -8.64 -2.81 -11.24
C TYR A 140 -8.89 -2.36 -12.68
N LYS A 141 -9.24 -3.29 -13.60
CA LYS A 141 -9.65 -2.93 -14.97
C LYS A 141 -10.98 -2.17 -14.96
N GLU A 142 -11.98 -2.69 -14.24
CA GLU A 142 -13.28 -2.02 -14.08
C GLU A 142 -13.13 -0.63 -13.46
N ALA A 143 -12.27 -0.47 -12.45
CA ALA A 143 -11.98 0.82 -11.84
C ALA A 143 -11.36 1.83 -12.82
N LEU A 144 -10.47 1.38 -13.72
CA LEU A 144 -9.93 2.24 -14.79
C LEU A 144 -11.03 2.68 -15.75
N ASP A 145 -11.88 1.76 -16.19
CA ASP A 145 -12.98 2.07 -17.11
C ASP A 145 -13.96 3.07 -16.47
N LEU A 146 -14.31 2.88 -15.19
CA LEU A 146 -15.14 3.83 -14.44
C LEU A 146 -14.45 5.19 -14.28
N ASN A 147 -13.13 5.22 -14.09
CA ASN A 147 -12.37 6.46 -13.92
C ASN A 147 -12.31 7.27 -15.22
N GLU A 148 -12.11 6.62 -16.36
CA GLU A 148 -12.11 7.26 -17.68
C GLU A 148 -13.47 7.89 -18.04
N ASN A 149 -14.56 7.27 -17.55
CA ASN A 149 -15.93 7.74 -17.75
C ASN A 149 -16.42 8.75 -16.69
N SER A 150 -15.58 9.10 -15.70
CA SER A 150 -15.95 10.03 -14.62
C SER A 150 -15.00 11.23 -14.54
N HIS A 151 -14.20 11.34 -13.49
CA HIS A 151 -13.36 12.51 -13.21
C HIS A 151 -11.92 12.38 -13.71
N LYS A 152 -11.54 11.21 -14.24
CA LYS A 152 -10.17 10.92 -14.70
C LYS A 152 -9.13 11.22 -13.62
N ASP A 153 -9.40 10.73 -12.41
CA ASP A 153 -8.52 10.92 -11.26
C ASP A 153 -7.20 10.18 -11.50
N LEU A 154 -6.11 10.94 -11.54
CA LEU A 154 -4.76 10.43 -11.73
C LEU A 154 -4.36 9.43 -10.63
N GLN A 155 -4.76 9.67 -9.38
CA GLN A 155 -4.44 8.81 -8.25
C GLN A 155 -5.14 7.46 -8.35
N ILE A 156 -6.39 7.42 -8.84
CA ILE A 156 -7.09 6.16 -9.12
C ILE A 156 -6.35 5.37 -10.19
N LYS A 157 -5.97 6.03 -11.30
CA LYS A 157 -5.21 5.38 -12.38
C LYS A 157 -3.90 4.78 -11.88
N ILE A 158 -3.12 5.54 -11.10
CA ILE A 158 -1.85 5.08 -10.52
C ILE A 158 -2.05 3.89 -9.58
N ARG A 159 -3.09 3.92 -8.72
CA ARG A 159 -3.41 2.79 -7.83
C ARG A 159 -3.81 1.54 -8.60
N CYS A 160 -4.58 1.67 -9.68
CA CYS A 160 -4.91 0.53 -10.54
C CYS A 160 -3.67 -0.08 -11.20
N ILE A 161 -2.74 0.76 -11.68
CA ILE A 161 -1.50 0.29 -12.30
C ILE A 161 -0.65 -0.49 -11.28
N ASP A 162 -0.42 0.07 -10.08
CA ASP A 162 0.33 -0.62 -9.02
C ASP A 162 -0.35 -1.93 -8.58
N GLY A 163 -1.68 -1.91 -8.46
CA GLY A 163 -2.47 -3.08 -8.12
C GLY A 163 -2.34 -4.21 -9.13
N GLN A 164 -2.49 -3.90 -10.42
CA GLN A 164 -2.32 -4.86 -11.52
C GLN A 164 -0.88 -5.40 -11.56
N PHE A 165 0.11 -4.53 -11.39
CA PHE A 165 1.51 -4.95 -11.30
C PHE A 165 1.75 -5.93 -10.15
N LYS A 166 1.22 -5.66 -8.96
CA LYS A 166 1.32 -6.57 -7.80
C LYS A 166 0.64 -7.91 -8.06
N VAL A 167 -0.53 -7.94 -8.70
CA VAL A 167 -1.18 -9.20 -9.09
C VAL A 167 -0.29 -10.02 -10.02
N ILE A 168 0.31 -9.39 -11.04
CA ILE A 168 1.26 -10.03 -11.95
C ILE A 168 2.47 -10.59 -11.17
N GLN A 169 3.04 -9.79 -10.27
CA GLN A 169 4.20 -10.18 -9.47
C GLN A 169 3.90 -11.37 -8.54
N TYR A 170 2.74 -11.37 -7.88
CA TYR A 170 2.40 -12.37 -6.87
C TYR A 170 1.84 -13.68 -7.44
N SER A 171 1.19 -13.63 -8.61
CA SER A 171 0.69 -14.81 -9.33
C SER A 171 1.82 -15.69 -9.90
N GLY A 172 3.04 -15.18 -10.02
CA GLY A 172 4.22 -15.96 -10.43
C GLY A 172 4.35 -16.22 -11.94
N LYS A 173 3.41 -15.71 -12.75
CA LYS A 173 3.36 -15.93 -14.22
C LYS A 173 4.13 -14.86 -15.01
N LYS A 174 5.35 -14.54 -14.57
CA LYS A 174 6.14 -13.39 -15.07
C LYS A 174 6.29 -13.36 -16.60
N ARG A 175 6.66 -14.50 -17.21
CA ARG A 175 6.89 -14.61 -18.67
C ARG A 175 5.59 -14.50 -19.49
N GLU A 176 4.48 -14.98 -18.94
CA GLU A 176 3.17 -14.93 -19.60
C GLU A 176 2.57 -13.52 -19.57
N ASN A 177 3.06 -12.65 -18.67
CA ASN A 177 2.54 -11.32 -18.44
C ASN A 177 3.37 -10.19 -19.08
N ALA A 178 4.33 -10.50 -19.97
CA ALA A 178 5.20 -9.48 -20.59
C ALA A 178 4.40 -8.38 -21.32
N ILE A 179 3.38 -8.77 -22.10
CA ILE A 179 2.49 -7.83 -22.79
C ILE A 179 1.74 -6.93 -21.80
N GLU A 180 1.26 -7.50 -20.69
CA GLU A 180 0.57 -6.71 -19.67
C GLU A 180 1.52 -5.76 -18.93
N LEU A 181 2.77 -6.16 -18.67
CA LEU A 181 3.79 -5.26 -18.13
C LEU A 181 4.09 -4.09 -19.08
N GLU A 182 4.16 -4.33 -20.38
CA GLU A 182 4.31 -3.26 -21.39
C GLU A 182 3.10 -2.32 -21.42
N ASN A 183 1.87 -2.86 -21.29
CA ASN A 183 0.66 -2.05 -21.18
C ASN A 183 0.68 -1.17 -19.91
N LEU A 184 1.13 -1.71 -18.77
CA LEU A 184 1.29 -0.94 -17.54
C LEU A 184 2.36 0.15 -17.67
N ILE A 185 3.45 -0.10 -18.41
CA ILE A 185 4.44 0.95 -18.74
C ILE A 185 3.81 2.05 -19.59
N ARG A 186 3.00 1.73 -20.59
CA ARG A 186 2.30 2.74 -21.38
C ARG A 186 1.39 3.60 -20.49
N ALA A 187 0.58 2.96 -19.65
CA ALA A 187 -0.34 3.63 -18.75
C ALA A 187 0.39 4.51 -17.70
N ILE A 188 1.53 4.06 -17.15
CA ILE A 188 2.28 4.86 -16.18
C ILE A 188 3.03 6.03 -16.86
N LYS A 189 3.44 5.88 -18.12
CA LYS A 189 4.01 6.99 -18.91
C LYS A 189 2.98 8.09 -19.12
N GLU A 190 1.74 7.75 -19.48
CA GLU A 190 0.66 8.74 -19.58
C GLU A 190 0.45 9.50 -18.25
N CYS A 191 0.56 8.81 -17.11
CA CYS A 191 0.50 9.46 -15.80
C CYS A 191 1.67 10.42 -15.57
N LEU A 192 2.86 10.04 -16.02
CA LEU A 192 4.10 10.83 -15.91
C LEU A 192 4.17 11.96 -16.93
N GLU A 193 3.45 11.91 -18.05
CA GLU A 193 3.31 13.05 -18.96
C GLU A 193 2.53 14.19 -18.28
N VAL A 194 1.51 13.85 -17.48
CA VAL A 194 0.74 14.82 -16.70
C VAL A 194 1.53 15.34 -15.49
N ALA A 195 2.24 14.45 -14.79
CA ALA A 195 3.00 14.79 -13.59
C ALA A 195 4.38 14.09 -13.59
N PRO A 196 5.40 14.66 -14.28
CA PRO A 196 6.70 14.01 -14.50
C PRO A 196 7.45 13.66 -13.20
N ASP A 197 7.35 14.52 -12.20
CA ASP A 197 8.02 14.35 -10.91
C ASP A 197 7.13 13.66 -9.86
N HIS A 198 5.99 13.06 -10.26
CA HIS A 198 5.10 12.42 -9.30
C HIS A 198 5.80 11.24 -8.60
N THR A 199 6.04 11.39 -7.30
CA THR A 199 6.87 10.49 -6.49
C THR A 199 6.41 9.04 -6.59
N TYR A 200 5.12 8.78 -6.43
CA TYR A 200 4.58 7.42 -6.42
C TYR A 200 4.58 6.77 -7.82
N SER A 201 4.27 7.55 -8.87
CA SER A 201 4.27 7.05 -10.25
C SER A 201 5.67 6.62 -10.70
N ASN A 202 6.68 7.43 -10.36
CA ASN A 202 8.08 7.11 -10.65
C ASN A 202 8.52 5.83 -9.92
N HIS A 203 8.09 5.64 -8.67
CA HIS A 203 8.40 4.39 -7.96
C HIS A 203 7.75 3.17 -8.63
N ILE A 204 6.49 3.26 -9.02
CA ILE A 204 5.80 2.19 -9.73
C ILE A 204 6.48 1.89 -11.07
N ALA A 205 6.77 2.92 -11.86
CA ALA A 205 7.48 2.79 -13.13
C ALA A 205 8.82 2.07 -12.94
N SER A 206 9.62 2.45 -11.93
CA SER A 206 10.89 1.78 -11.66
C SER A 206 10.74 0.27 -11.44
N LYS A 207 9.74 -0.14 -10.64
CA LYS A 207 9.49 -1.56 -10.35
C LYS A 207 9.11 -2.33 -11.61
N ILE A 208 8.26 -1.76 -12.46
CA ILE A 208 7.83 -2.39 -13.71
C ILE A 208 9.01 -2.50 -14.69
N TYR A 209 9.82 -1.45 -14.84
CA TYR A 209 11.01 -1.48 -15.69
C TYR A 209 12.02 -2.53 -15.24
N PHE A 210 12.31 -2.62 -13.94
CA PHE A 210 13.16 -3.68 -13.41
C PHE A 210 12.60 -5.08 -13.66
N GLU A 211 11.28 -5.25 -13.57
CA GLU A 211 10.63 -6.54 -13.85
C GLU A 211 10.75 -6.93 -15.35
N LEU A 212 10.77 -5.94 -16.25
CA LEU A 212 11.04 -6.12 -17.68
C LEU A 212 12.54 -6.30 -18.01
N GLY A 213 13.43 -6.15 -17.03
CA GLY A 213 14.88 -6.21 -17.22
C GLY A 213 15.51 -4.92 -17.78
N ASP A 214 14.74 -3.85 -17.91
CA ASP A 214 15.24 -2.52 -18.30
C ASP A 214 15.78 -1.78 -17.07
N ASN A 215 17.02 -2.11 -16.71
CA ASN A 215 17.66 -1.57 -15.51
C ASN A 215 17.96 -0.07 -15.62
N GLU A 216 18.20 0.45 -16.83
CA GLU A 216 18.52 1.87 -17.04
C GLU A 216 17.31 2.74 -16.70
N ASN A 217 16.15 2.46 -17.30
CA ASN A 217 14.92 3.20 -16.97
C ASN A 217 14.45 2.89 -15.55
N GLY A 218 14.66 1.66 -15.06
CA GLY A 218 14.40 1.28 -13.69
C GLY A 218 15.10 2.21 -12.69
N PHE A 219 16.43 2.37 -12.82
CA PHE A 219 17.18 3.27 -11.96
C PHE A 219 16.81 4.74 -12.15
N LYS A 220 16.63 5.20 -13.40
CA LYS A 220 16.21 6.58 -13.69
C LYS A 220 14.98 6.98 -12.88
N HIS A 221 13.91 6.19 -12.96
CA HIS A 221 12.67 6.49 -12.25
C HIS A 221 12.80 6.30 -10.73
N ALA A 222 13.59 5.32 -10.28
CA ALA A 222 13.81 5.12 -8.85
C ALA A 222 14.51 6.33 -8.22
N TYR A 223 15.53 6.90 -8.87
CA TYR A 223 16.23 8.09 -8.37
C TYR A 223 15.33 9.35 -8.38
N ILE A 224 14.45 9.52 -9.38
CA ILE A 224 13.48 10.63 -9.37
C ILE A 224 12.55 10.50 -8.15
N SER A 225 12.05 9.29 -7.88
CA SER A 225 11.17 9.04 -6.73
C SER A 225 11.90 9.24 -5.38
N GLU A 226 13.12 8.74 -5.26
CA GLU A 226 13.96 8.88 -4.05
C GLU A 226 14.26 10.36 -3.76
N LYS A 227 14.69 11.13 -4.77
CA LYS A 227 14.93 12.57 -4.66
C LYS A 227 13.71 13.35 -4.16
N ASN A 228 12.51 12.87 -4.47
CA ASN A 228 11.25 13.46 -4.01
C ASN A 228 10.74 12.87 -2.68
N GLY A 229 11.65 12.29 -1.87
CA GLY A 229 11.38 11.88 -0.50
C GLY A 229 10.79 10.46 -0.34
N ASN A 230 10.87 9.61 -1.37
CA ASN A 230 10.38 8.23 -1.23
C ASN A 230 11.45 7.27 -0.69
N PHE A 231 11.40 6.98 0.61
CA PHE A 231 12.29 6.00 1.24
C PHE A 231 12.24 4.62 0.57
N GLN A 232 11.06 4.17 0.12
CA GLN A 232 10.94 2.85 -0.54
C GLN A 232 11.65 2.79 -1.90
N ALA A 233 11.81 3.94 -2.57
CA ALA A 233 12.60 4.01 -3.79
C ALA A 233 14.10 3.85 -3.51
N LEU A 234 14.61 4.42 -2.41
CA LEU A 234 15.98 4.17 -1.94
C LEU A 234 16.22 2.68 -1.69
N MET A 235 15.30 2.02 -0.98
CA MET A 235 15.37 0.57 -0.73
C MET A 235 15.44 -0.20 -2.06
N THR A 236 14.60 0.17 -3.02
CA THR A 236 14.57 -0.45 -4.36
C THR A 236 15.90 -0.27 -5.08
N ILE A 237 16.53 0.91 -4.99
CA ILE A 237 17.84 1.19 -5.59
C ILE A 237 18.91 0.30 -4.98
N ILE A 238 18.96 0.20 -3.65
CA ILE A 238 19.95 -0.61 -2.94
C ILE A 238 19.78 -2.08 -3.32
N ASP A 239 18.57 -2.63 -3.20
CA ASP A 239 18.27 -4.02 -3.53
C ASP A 239 18.68 -4.36 -4.96
N LYS A 240 18.37 -3.49 -5.93
CA LYS A 240 18.74 -3.70 -7.33
C LYS A 240 20.23 -3.59 -7.60
N LYS A 241 20.95 -2.70 -6.90
CA LYS A 241 22.41 -2.67 -6.99
C LYS A 241 23.05 -3.94 -6.45
N LEU A 242 22.51 -4.50 -5.36
CA LEU A 242 22.97 -5.78 -4.82
C LEU A 242 22.71 -6.94 -5.78
N GLU A 243 21.49 -7.04 -6.30
CA GLU A 243 21.08 -8.07 -7.27
C GLU A 243 21.98 -8.06 -8.51
N LEU A 244 22.25 -6.88 -9.06
CA LEU A 244 23.07 -6.68 -10.26
C LEU A 244 24.58 -6.60 -9.98
N LYS A 245 25.00 -6.75 -8.71
CA LYS A 245 26.40 -6.63 -8.26
C LYS A 245 27.07 -5.31 -8.67
N ILE A 246 26.29 -4.23 -8.76
CA ILE A 246 26.79 -2.89 -9.05
C ILE A 246 27.46 -2.35 -7.79
N LYS A 247 28.73 -1.95 -7.88
CA LYS A 247 29.44 -1.32 -6.77
C LYS A 247 28.85 0.05 -6.47
N PHE A 248 28.74 0.39 -5.19
CA PHE A 248 28.34 1.71 -4.71
C PHE A 248 29.03 2.06 -3.40
N ASN A 249 29.11 3.36 -3.09
CA ASN A 249 29.60 3.83 -1.80
C ASN A 249 28.49 3.64 -0.76
N SER A 250 28.56 2.55 -0.02
CA SER A 250 27.57 2.17 0.99
C SER A 250 27.53 3.13 2.17
N GLU A 251 28.69 3.58 2.64
CA GLU A 251 28.76 4.55 3.74
C GLU A 251 28.05 5.85 3.37
N LYS A 252 28.34 6.40 2.19
CA LYS A 252 27.66 7.60 1.70
C LYS A 252 26.16 7.40 1.55
N ILE A 253 25.71 6.28 0.98
CA ILE A 253 24.27 6.01 0.81
C ILE A 253 23.56 5.99 2.17
N PHE A 254 24.10 5.29 3.16
CA PHE A 254 23.48 5.22 4.48
C PHE A 254 23.55 6.56 5.22
N GLU A 255 24.66 7.30 5.11
CA GLU A 255 24.77 8.64 5.70
C GLU A 255 23.79 9.64 5.07
N ASP A 256 23.63 9.62 3.75
CA ASP A 256 22.68 10.48 3.04
C ASP A 256 21.24 10.09 3.41
N ALA A 257 20.93 8.80 3.53
CA ALA A 257 19.63 8.33 3.98
C ALA A 257 19.29 8.82 5.40
N LEU A 258 20.24 8.71 6.34
CA LEU A 258 20.08 9.17 7.71
C LEU A 258 19.97 10.69 7.83
N LYS A 259 20.43 11.46 6.83
CA LYS A 259 20.23 12.92 6.78
C LYS A 259 18.89 13.29 6.16
N THR A 260 18.46 12.57 5.13
CA THR A 260 17.22 12.88 4.39
C THR A 260 15.97 12.42 5.13
N TYR A 261 15.99 11.22 5.73
CA TYR A 261 14.81 10.58 6.32
C TYR A 261 14.87 10.58 7.85
N GLN A 262 14.37 11.65 8.47
CA GLN A 262 14.47 11.88 9.92
C GLN A 262 13.36 11.24 10.76
N ASP A 263 12.31 10.69 10.15
CA ASP A 263 11.28 9.97 10.91
C ASP A 263 11.87 8.72 11.57
N GLU A 264 11.54 8.48 12.84
CA GLU A 264 12.09 7.38 13.65
C GLU A 264 12.00 6.02 12.96
N VAL A 265 10.89 5.77 12.26
CA VAL A 265 10.67 4.52 11.52
C VAL A 265 11.68 4.34 10.40
N TYR A 266 11.98 5.39 9.63
CA TYR A 266 12.94 5.33 8.54
C TYR A 266 14.37 5.26 9.05
N LEU A 267 14.72 6.01 10.11
CA LEU A 267 16.01 5.90 10.77
C LEU A 267 16.29 4.46 11.21
N TYR A 268 15.34 3.86 11.93
CA TYR A 268 15.45 2.47 12.36
C TYR A 268 15.60 1.50 11.18
N GLN A 269 14.80 1.66 10.13
CA GLN A 269 14.90 0.84 8.91
C GLN A 269 16.25 1.00 8.22
N THR A 270 16.80 2.22 8.14
CA THR A 270 18.14 2.47 7.58
C THR A 270 19.22 1.76 8.40
N TYR A 271 19.16 1.83 9.75
CA TYR A 271 20.11 1.11 10.59
C TYR A 271 20.05 -0.40 10.38
N VAL A 272 18.84 -0.98 10.39
CA VAL A 272 18.65 -2.42 10.16
C VAL A 272 19.16 -2.85 8.78
N LEU A 273 18.91 -2.05 7.75
CA LEU A 273 19.41 -2.32 6.41
C LEU A 273 20.94 -2.25 6.35
N ALA A 274 21.54 -1.24 6.97
CA ALA A 274 23.00 -1.11 7.02
C ALA A 274 23.64 -2.29 7.74
N ILE A 275 23.09 -2.71 8.88
CA ILE A 275 23.51 -3.92 9.62
C ILE A 275 23.48 -5.14 8.69
N ALA A 276 22.34 -5.40 8.04
CA ALA A 276 22.17 -6.53 7.14
C ALA A 276 23.16 -6.48 5.95
N TYR A 277 23.37 -5.30 5.37
CA TYR A 277 24.33 -5.14 4.28
C TYR A 277 25.77 -5.43 4.71
N TYR A 278 26.22 -4.83 5.82
CA TYR A 278 27.59 -4.99 6.26
C TYR A 278 27.90 -6.40 6.77
N ILE A 279 26.93 -7.11 7.34
CA ILE A 279 27.12 -8.50 7.77
C ILE A 279 27.07 -9.48 6.59
N PHE A 280 26.05 -9.38 5.72
CA PHE A 280 25.80 -10.42 4.69
C PHE A 280 26.48 -10.16 3.35
N HIS A 281 26.83 -8.91 3.03
CA HIS A 281 27.40 -8.56 1.73
C HIS A 281 28.84 -8.06 1.78
N GLN A 282 29.24 -7.37 2.86
CA GLN A 282 30.61 -6.85 3.01
C GLN A 282 31.47 -7.60 4.03
N TYR A 283 30.85 -8.38 4.92
CA TYR A 283 31.52 -9.01 6.06
C TYR A 283 32.32 -8.02 6.93
N ASN A 284 31.84 -6.77 7.02
CA ASN A 284 32.48 -5.70 7.78
C ASN A 284 31.81 -5.55 9.15
N ILE A 285 32.36 -6.24 10.14
CA ILE A 285 31.83 -6.29 11.51
C ILE A 285 31.89 -4.92 12.19
N VAL A 286 32.93 -4.11 11.91
CA VAL A 286 33.10 -2.78 12.54
C VAL A 286 31.97 -1.85 12.15
N LEU A 287 31.69 -1.72 10.84
CA LEU A 287 30.58 -0.89 10.38
C LEU A 287 29.23 -1.45 10.79
N MET A 288 29.06 -2.77 10.77
CA MET A 288 27.85 -3.41 11.29
C MET A 288 27.59 -3.01 12.76
N MET A 289 28.61 -3.12 13.62
CA MET A 289 28.48 -2.77 15.04
C MET A 289 28.17 -1.29 15.26
N LYS A 290 28.73 -0.38 14.45
CA LYS A 290 28.38 1.06 14.47
C LYS A 290 26.87 1.25 14.30
N TYR A 291 26.28 0.66 13.25
CA TYR A 291 24.85 0.80 12.98
C TYR A 291 23.97 0.04 13.98
N PHE A 292 24.46 -1.08 14.53
CA PHE A 292 23.77 -1.79 15.61
C PHE A 292 23.63 -0.93 16.87
N LEU A 293 24.70 -0.25 17.30
CA LEU A 293 24.64 0.65 18.45
C LEU A 293 23.67 1.82 18.20
N MET A 294 23.70 2.41 17.00
CA MET A 294 22.74 3.45 16.61
C MET A 294 21.29 2.96 16.64
N ALA A 295 21.02 1.73 16.18
CA ALA A 295 19.69 1.13 16.25
C ALA A 295 19.24 0.88 17.70
N ALA A 296 20.14 0.46 18.58
CA ALA A 296 19.85 0.20 19.99
C ALA A 296 19.52 1.48 20.77
N GLU A 297 20.13 2.60 20.38
CA GLU A 297 19.87 3.93 20.97
C GLU A 297 18.60 4.59 20.40
N CYS A 298 18.13 4.13 19.24
CA CYS A 298 16.91 4.62 18.61
C CYS A 298 15.69 4.23 19.44
N LYS A 299 15.17 5.18 20.22
CA LYS A 299 13.91 5.03 20.96
C LYS A 299 12.75 5.03 19.98
N MET A 300 12.39 3.87 19.44
CA MET A 300 11.06 3.72 18.87
C MET A 300 10.06 3.91 20.01
N ASP A 301 9.24 4.97 19.95
CA ASP A 301 8.19 5.20 20.95
C ASP A 301 7.19 4.01 20.86
N ARG A 302 7.44 2.95 21.63
CA ARG A 302 6.57 1.76 21.75
C ARG A 302 5.33 2.10 22.58
N LYS A 303 4.64 3.19 22.23
CA LYS A 303 3.31 3.48 22.77
C LYS A 303 2.30 2.59 22.05
N HIS A 304 2.24 1.35 22.55
CA HIS A 304 1.30 0.29 22.20
C HIS A 304 -0.17 0.72 22.40
#